data_AF-A0A167H0T0-F1
#
_entry.id   AF-A0A167H0T0-F1
#
_cell.length_a   1.000
_cell.length_b   1.000
_cell.length_c   1.000
_cell.angle_alpha   90.00
_cell.angle_beta   90.00
_cell.angle_gamma   90.00
#
_symmetry.space_group_name_H-M   'P 1'
#
loop_
_entity.id
_entity.type
_entity.pdbx_description
1 polymer ?
#
loop_
_entity_poly.entity_id
_entity_poly.type
_entity_poly.pdbx_seq_one_letter_code
_entity_poly.pdbx_strand_id
1 'polypeptide(L)'
;MRTALRNPTLAFRRFASTTEAAKEAASSAAGKTQSTAAAAQERAGQLLGSLGRFAGGVGERIGGMLGSYREPLFYNLAVARELAKQVYVAERLAPPMSAATWQSAYSTLFNRAKDLNYWREVLRSGAWARIGVYALEAYGIFKVGEIVGRRSIVGYTLNE
;
A
#
# COMPACT_ATOMS: atom_id res chain seq x y z
N MET A 1 -40.91 42.27 -11.72
CA MET A 1 -40.53 41.51 -10.51
C MET A 1 -39.19 40.83 -10.77
N ARG A 2 -38.15 41.20 -10.01
CA ARG A 2 -36.77 40.65 -10.17
C ARG A 2 -36.52 39.62 -9.07
N THR A 3 -36.37 38.36 -9.46
CA THR A 3 -36.14 37.25 -8.54
C THR A 3 -34.63 37.02 -8.42
N ALA A 4 -34.06 37.29 -7.25
CA ALA A 4 -32.67 36.99 -6.93
C ALA A 4 -32.49 35.49 -6.69
N LEU A 5 -31.59 34.84 -7.44
CA LEU A 5 -31.19 33.46 -7.19
C LEU A 5 -29.92 33.45 -6.33
N ARG A 6 -30.07 32.80 -5.16
CA ARG A 6 -29.13 32.73 -4.04
C ARG A 6 -28.13 31.60 -4.25
N ASN A 7 -26.85 31.90 -4.04
CA ASN A 7 -25.72 30.98 -4.08
C ASN A 7 -25.78 29.97 -2.89
N PRO A 8 -25.68 28.64 -3.09
CA PRO A 8 -25.60 27.69 -1.98
C PRO A 8 -24.13 27.50 -1.55
N THR A 9 -23.76 28.09 -0.42
CA THR A 9 -22.52 27.80 0.29
C THR A 9 -22.62 26.42 0.97
N LEU A 10 -21.59 25.59 0.76
CA LEU A 10 -21.39 24.26 1.35
C LEU A 10 -21.51 24.27 2.88
N ALA A 11 -22.51 23.56 3.41
CA ALA A 11 -22.66 23.32 4.85
C ALA A 11 -22.14 21.93 5.22
N PHE A 12 -20.97 21.88 5.86
CA PHE A 12 -20.41 20.68 6.50
C PHE A 12 -21.28 20.30 7.71
N ARG A 13 -22.07 19.21 7.60
CA ARG A 13 -22.85 18.67 8.73
C ARG A 13 -21.92 17.95 9.70
N ARG A 14 -21.62 18.56 10.86
CA ARG A 14 -21.10 17.83 12.03
C ARG A 14 -22.25 17.12 12.73
N PHE A 15 -22.10 15.81 12.92
CA PHE A 15 -22.99 14.98 13.73
C PHE A 15 -22.70 15.27 15.21
N ALA A 16 -23.50 16.15 15.82
CA ALA A 16 -23.41 16.51 17.24
C ALA A 16 -24.59 15.89 18.01
N SER A 17 -24.52 14.60 18.29
CA SER A 17 -25.50 13.93 19.16
C SER A 17 -24.95 12.63 19.75
N THR A 18 -23.87 12.72 20.54
CA THR A 18 -23.49 11.67 21.51
C THR A 18 -22.91 12.23 22.81
N THR A 19 -22.91 13.55 23.01
CA THR A 19 -22.20 14.19 24.14
C THR A 19 -22.97 14.16 25.47
N GLU A 20 -24.28 13.87 25.49
CA GLU A 20 -25.04 13.88 26.76
C GLU A 20 -25.20 12.48 27.36
N ALA A 21 -25.56 11.46 26.59
CA ALA A 21 -25.65 10.08 27.10
C ALA A 21 -24.29 9.46 27.47
N ALA A 22 -23.19 9.89 26.83
CA ALA A 22 -21.85 9.46 27.18
C ALA A 22 -21.29 10.14 28.45
N LYS A 23 -21.88 11.26 28.88
CA LYS A 23 -21.40 12.05 30.02
C LYS A 23 -21.96 11.56 31.36
N GLU A 24 -23.16 11.00 31.37
CA GLU A 24 -23.75 10.36 32.57
C GLU A 24 -23.21 8.94 32.83
N ALA A 25 -22.88 8.19 31.78
CA ALA A 25 -22.18 6.91 31.91
C ALA A 25 -20.71 7.08 32.37
N ALA A 26 -20.12 8.26 32.14
CA ALA A 26 -18.77 8.59 32.57
C ALA A 26 -18.68 9.05 34.05
N SER A 27 -19.74 9.68 34.60
CA SER A 27 -19.71 10.19 35.98
C SER A 27 -19.89 9.10 37.03
N SER A 28 -20.59 8.00 36.71
CA SER A 28 -20.81 6.86 37.60
C SER A 28 -19.75 5.75 37.47
N ALA A 29 -18.95 5.77 36.40
CA ALA A 29 -17.79 4.88 36.22
C ALA A 29 -16.45 5.49 36.68
N ALA A 30 -16.43 6.76 37.11
CA ALA A 30 -15.23 7.47 37.55
C ALA A 30 -14.65 6.96 38.89
N GLY A 31 -15.46 6.36 39.75
CA GLY A 31 -15.01 5.84 41.05
C GLY A 31 -14.23 4.51 40.99
N LYS A 32 -14.26 3.79 39.85
CA LYS A 32 -13.60 2.47 39.69
C LYS A 32 -12.64 2.38 38.48
N THR A 33 -12.32 3.49 37.83
CA THR A 33 -11.43 3.56 36.66
C THR A 33 -10.10 4.25 36.90
N GLN A 34 -9.80 4.65 38.14
CA GLN A 34 -8.49 5.22 38.48
C GLN A 34 -7.38 4.15 38.52
N SER A 35 -7.73 2.89 38.82
CA SER A 35 -6.78 1.75 38.83
C SER A 35 -6.58 1.07 37.47
N THR A 36 -7.52 1.25 36.52
CA THR A 36 -7.45 0.60 35.19
C THR A 36 -6.88 1.52 34.10
N ALA A 37 -7.00 2.85 34.24
CA ALA A 37 -6.28 3.80 33.41
C ALA A 37 -4.76 3.71 33.62
N ALA A 38 -4.31 3.51 34.88
CA ALA A 38 -2.90 3.28 35.20
C ALA A 38 -2.36 1.99 34.54
N ALA A 39 -3.12 0.90 34.57
CA ALA A 39 -2.72 -0.37 33.95
C ALA A 39 -2.74 -0.34 32.40
N ALA A 40 -3.65 0.44 31.81
CA ALA A 40 -3.68 0.66 30.37
C ALA A 40 -2.52 1.55 29.90
N GLN A 41 -2.15 2.54 30.70
CA GLN A 41 -1.04 3.44 30.44
C GLN A 41 0.32 2.75 30.65
N GLU A 42 0.43 1.84 31.63
CA GLU A 42 1.60 0.97 31.77
C GLU A 42 1.73 -0.03 30.61
N ARG A 43 0.65 -0.64 30.15
CA ARG A 43 0.69 -1.56 29.00
C ARG A 43 0.94 -0.85 27.68
N ALA A 44 0.39 0.35 27.49
CA ALA A 44 0.73 1.21 26.38
C ALA A 44 2.19 1.66 26.46
N GLY A 45 2.72 1.99 27.64
CA GLY A 45 4.12 2.31 27.87
C GLY A 45 5.06 1.12 27.67
N GLN A 46 4.63 -0.11 28.00
CA GLN A 46 5.38 -1.35 27.78
C GLN A 46 5.33 -1.79 26.31
N LEU A 47 4.22 -1.60 25.61
CA LEU A 47 4.10 -1.87 24.17
C LEU A 47 4.80 -0.81 23.33
N LEU A 48 4.67 0.46 23.69
CA LEU A 48 5.43 1.55 23.06
C LEU A 48 6.91 1.46 23.41
N GLY A 49 7.24 0.97 24.62
CA GLY A 49 8.60 0.68 25.06
C GLY A 49 9.21 -0.56 24.40
N SER A 50 8.41 -1.60 24.09
CA SER A 50 8.88 -2.79 23.37
C SER A 50 8.97 -2.57 21.87
N LEU A 51 8.01 -1.85 21.26
CA LEU A 51 8.15 -1.30 19.91
C LEU A 51 9.32 -0.32 19.83
N GLY A 52 9.49 0.54 20.83
CA GLY A 52 10.58 1.50 20.93
C GLY A 52 11.94 0.84 21.05
N ARG A 53 12.05 -0.33 21.69
CA ARG A 53 13.30 -1.11 21.75
C ARG A 53 13.62 -1.84 20.45
N PHE A 54 12.60 -2.37 19.76
CA PHE A 54 12.78 -3.08 18.50
C PHE A 54 12.97 -2.13 17.30
N ALA A 55 12.26 -1.00 17.29
CA ALA A 55 12.42 0.06 16.30
C ALA A 55 13.61 0.99 16.63
N GLY A 56 13.91 1.22 17.91
CA GLY A 56 15.00 2.09 18.37
C GLY A 56 16.37 1.48 18.10
N GLY A 57 16.58 0.18 18.38
CA GLY A 57 17.89 -0.45 18.14
C GLY A 57 18.39 -0.37 16.69
N VAL A 58 17.48 -0.36 15.72
CA VAL A 58 17.81 -0.18 14.29
C VAL A 58 17.69 1.30 13.88
N GLY A 59 16.67 1.99 14.37
CA GLY A 59 16.38 3.40 14.05
C GLY A 59 17.39 4.41 14.62
N GLU A 60 18.01 4.12 15.77
CA GLU A 60 19.07 4.91 16.40
C GLU A 60 20.45 4.56 15.86
N ARG A 61 20.70 3.31 15.43
CA ARG A 61 21.95 2.97 14.73
C ARG A 61 22.00 3.60 13.33
N ILE A 62 20.89 3.51 12.59
CA ILE A 62 20.72 4.21 11.31
C ILE A 62 20.66 5.73 11.55
N GLY A 63 19.93 6.18 12.57
CA GLY A 63 19.83 7.61 12.92
C GLY A 63 21.16 8.25 13.34
N GLY A 64 21.98 7.51 14.09
CA GLY A 64 23.32 7.94 14.52
C GLY A 64 24.33 7.95 13.37
N MET A 65 24.24 7.02 12.42
CA MET A 65 25.09 7.04 11.20
C MET A 65 24.69 8.10 10.18
N LEU A 66 23.40 8.45 10.11
CA LEU A 66 22.87 9.37 9.11
C LEU A 66 22.81 10.84 9.56
N GLY A 67 22.97 11.13 10.86
CA GLY A 67 23.15 12.49 11.38
C GLY A 67 22.20 13.53 10.75
N SER A 68 22.75 14.63 10.24
CA SER A 68 22.03 15.72 9.55
C SER A 68 21.47 15.35 8.16
N TYR A 69 21.91 14.25 7.55
CA TYR A 69 21.38 13.77 6.26
C TYR A 69 20.06 13.00 6.38
N ARG A 70 19.64 12.71 7.62
CA ARG A 70 18.39 12.02 7.91
C ARG A 70 17.19 12.76 7.31
N GLU A 71 17.11 14.07 7.51
CA GLU A 71 15.98 14.90 7.10
C GLU A 71 15.80 14.98 5.56
N PRO A 72 16.84 15.28 4.75
CA PRO A 72 16.70 15.28 3.29
C PRO A 72 16.44 13.89 2.71
N LEU A 73 16.97 12.82 3.32
CA LEU A 73 16.70 11.47 2.83
C LEU A 73 15.26 11.03 3.08
N PHE A 74 14.70 11.27 4.26
CA PHE A 74 13.29 10.96 4.51
C PHE A 74 12.36 11.79 3.66
N TYR A 75 12.68 13.07 3.43
CA TYR A 75 11.92 13.90 2.51
C TYR A 75 11.94 13.32 1.08
N ASN A 76 13.11 13.01 0.54
CA ASN A 76 13.24 12.44 -0.80
C ASN A 76 12.56 11.07 -0.94
N LEU A 77 12.66 10.22 0.08
CA LEU A 77 11.95 8.93 0.10
C LEU A 77 10.43 9.14 0.18
N ALA A 78 9.94 10.13 0.93
CA ALA A 78 8.53 10.45 0.98
C ALA A 78 8.02 10.91 -0.38
N VAL A 79 8.75 11.79 -1.07
CA VAL A 79 8.42 12.23 -2.43
C VAL A 79 8.45 11.06 -3.40
N ALA A 80 9.52 10.26 -3.40
CA ALA A 80 9.65 9.07 -4.24
C ALA A 80 8.50 8.07 -3.99
N ARG A 81 8.06 7.91 -2.74
CA ARG A 81 6.91 7.07 -2.38
C ARG A 81 5.61 7.61 -2.98
N GLU A 82 5.35 8.91 -2.89
CA GLU A 82 4.13 9.48 -3.48
C GLU A 82 4.14 9.39 -5.01
N LEU A 83 5.30 9.61 -5.65
CA LEU A 83 5.46 9.38 -7.09
C LEU A 83 5.22 7.90 -7.46
N ALA A 84 5.79 6.97 -6.71
CA ALA A 84 5.57 5.53 -6.92
C ALA A 84 4.09 5.15 -6.79
N LYS A 85 3.35 5.72 -5.82
CA LYS A 85 1.89 5.50 -5.69
C LYS A 85 1.12 6.03 -6.89
N GLN A 86 1.48 7.22 -7.39
CA GLN A 86 0.82 7.79 -8.56
C GLN A 86 1.00 6.89 -9.78
N VAL A 87 2.23 6.41 -10.02
CA VAL A 87 2.53 5.47 -11.09
C VAL A 87 1.76 4.16 -10.90
N TYR A 88 1.72 3.62 -9.67
CA TYR A 88 0.98 2.39 -9.38
C TYR A 88 -0.51 2.46 -9.78
N VAL A 89 -1.15 3.60 -9.49
CA VAL A 89 -2.55 3.83 -9.85
C VAL A 89 -2.72 4.13 -11.34
N ALA A 90 -1.85 4.97 -11.91
CA ALA A 90 -1.90 5.36 -13.32
C ALA A 90 -1.68 4.18 -14.27
N GLU A 91 -0.67 3.36 -13.98
CA GLU A 91 -0.29 2.18 -14.77
C GLU A 91 -1.13 0.93 -14.44
N ARG A 92 -2.11 1.05 -13.53
CA ARG A 92 -2.99 -0.05 -13.12
C ARG A 92 -2.22 -1.31 -12.73
N LEU A 93 -1.17 -1.15 -11.93
CA LEU A 93 -0.34 -2.26 -11.46
C LEU A 93 -1.09 -3.17 -10.46
N ALA A 94 -2.27 -2.75 -9.99
CA ALA A 94 -3.14 -3.57 -9.17
C ALA A 94 -3.74 -4.71 -10.01
N PRO A 95 -3.78 -5.95 -9.48
CA PRO A 95 -4.39 -7.06 -10.19
C PRO A 95 -5.88 -6.77 -10.44
N PRO A 96 -6.41 -7.12 -11.64
CA PRO A 96 -7.82 -6.91 -11.93
C PRO A 96 -8.68 -7.80 -11.04
N MET A 97 -9.66 -7.18 -10.37
CA MET A 97 -10.53 -7.85 -9.39
C MET A 97 -11.64 -8.69 -10.05
N SER A 98 -11.91 -8.48 -11.34
CA SER A 98 -12.94 -9.18 -12.09
C SER A 98 -12.41 -10.41 -12.81
N ALA A 99 -12.99 -11.58 -12.50
CA ALA A 99 -12.69 -12.84 -13.20
C ALA A 99 -12.95 -12.76 -14.72
N ALA A 100 -13.94 -11.99 -15.14
CA ALA A 100 -14.24 -11.78 -16.57
C ALA A 100 -13.07 -11.12 -17.33
N THR A 101 -12.31 -10.23 -16.67
CA THR A 101 -11.14 -9.58 -17.26
C THR A 101 -10.02 -10.59 -17.51
N TRP A 102 -9.81 -11.51 -16.57
CA TRP A 102 -8.87 -12.62 -16.74
C TRP A 102 -9.27 -13.53 -17.90
N GLN A 103 -10.53 -13.94 -17.96
CA GLN A 103 -11.03 -14.82 -19.02
C GLN A 103 -10.89 -14.16 -20.40
N SER A 104 -11.20 -12.87 -20.51
CA SER A 104 -11.05 -12.09 -21.75
C SER A 104 -9.58 -11.95 -22.17
N ALA A 105 -8.68 -11.68 -21.22
CA ALA A 105 -7.25 -11.58 -21.50
C ALA A 105 -6.68 -12.91 -22.03
N TYR A 106 -7.02 -14.03 -21.38
CA TYR A 106 -6.59 -15.36 -21.80
C TYR A 106 -7.18 -15.77 -23.15
N SER A 107 -8.47 -15.53 -23.38
CA SER A 107 -9.10 -15.87 -24.67
C SER A 107 -8.48 -15.08 -25.82
N THR A 108 -8.22 -13.78 -25.61
CA THR A 108 -7.55 -12.92 -26.59
C THR A 108 -6.14 -13.41 -26.89
N LEU A 109 -5.36 -13.73 -25.85
CA LEU A 109 -3.98 -14.19 -26.03
C LEU A 109 -3.93 -15.53 -26.77
N PHE A 110 -4.81 -16.46 -26.38
CA PHE A 110 -4.88 -17.78 -26.99
C PHE A 110 -5.33 -17.74 -28.45
N ASN A 111 -6.32 -16.90 -28.77
CA ASN A 111 -6.77 -16.72 -30.14
C ASN A 111 -5.67 -16.10 -31.03
N ARG A 112 -4.92 -15.12 -30.52
CA ARG A 112 -3.76 -14.55 -31.24
C ARG A 112 -2.62 -15.54 -31.41
N ALA A 113 -2.34 -16.35 -30.38
CA ALA A 113 -1.26 -17.33 -30.44
C ALA A 113 -1.49 -18.41 -31.51
N LYS A 114 -2.76 -18.76 -31.79
CA LYS A 114 -3.14 -19.74 -32.82
C LYS A 114 -3.14 -19.17 -34.24
N ASP A 115 -3.23 -17.85 -34.40
CA ASP A 115 -3.30 -17.22 -35.71
C ASP A 115 -1.90 -17.10 -36.34
N LEU A 116 -1.69 -17.76 -37.47
CA LEU A 116 -0.42 -17.69 -38.21
C LEU A 116 -0.18 -16.30 -38.80
N ASN A 117 -1.23 -15.56 -39.17
CA ASN A 117 -1.08 -14.22 -39.74
C ASN A 117 -0.57 -13.23 -38.70
N TYR A 118 -0.99 -13.38 -37.44
CA TYR A 118 -0.47 -12.61 -36.33
C TYR A 118 1.05 -12.77 -36.21
N TRP A 119 1.57 -14.00 -36.24
CA TRP A 119 3.02 -14.24 -36.15
C TRP A 119 3.81 -13.72 -37.34
N ARG A 120 3.28 -13.83 -38.56
CA ARG A 120 3.90 -13.23 -39.75
C ARG A 120 4.00 -11.71 -39.60
N GLU A 121 2.94 -11.07 -39.11
CA GLU A 121 2.95 -9.63 -38.91
C GLU A 121 3.88 -9.21 -37.76
N VAL A 122 3.95 -9.99 -36.68
CA VAL A 122 4.91 -9.75 -35.58
C VAL A 122 6.36 -9.77 -36.06
N LEU A 123 6.69 -10.70 -36.95
CA LEU A 123 8.03 -10.77 -37.56
C LEU A 123 8.27 -9.60 -38.52
N ARG A 124 7.30 -9.29 -39.38
CA ARG A 124 7.42 -8.22 -40.38
C ARG A 124 7.51 -6.82 -39.74
N SER A 125 6.73 -6.58 -38.70
CA SER A 125 6.65 -5.29 -37.99
C SER A 125 7.76 -5.08 -36.95
N GLY A 126 8.55 -6.12 -36.65
CA GLY A 126 9.55 -6.06 -35.57
C GLY A 126 8.96 -6.14 -34.16
N ALA A 127 7.65 -6.40 -34.01
CA ALA A 127 6.99 -6.48 -32.71
C ALA A 127 7.51 -7.62 -31.81
N TRP A 128 8.25 -8.58 -32.37
CA TRP A 128 8.89 -9.67 -31.62
C TRP A 128 9.81 -9.16 -30.50
N ALA A 129 10.49 -8.03 -30.70
CA ALA A 129 11.35 -7.43 -29.68
C ALA A 129 10.54 -7.00 -28.44
N ARG A 130 9.37 -6.38 -28.66
CA ARG A 130 8.46 -5.98 -27.58
C ARG A 130 7.91 -7.21 -26.85
N ILE A 131 7.51 -8.25 -27.59
CA ILE A 131 7.06 -9.51 -26.99
C ILE A 131 8.17 -10.13 -26.14
N GLY A 132 9.42 -10.08 -26.61
CA GLY A 132 10.59 -10.55 -25.87
C GLY A 132 10.83 -9.79 -24.57
N VAL A 133 10.72 -8.45 -24.59
CA VAL A 133 10.80 -7.62 -23.37
C VAL A 133 9.69 -8.00 -22.39
N TYR A 134 8.44 -8.12 -22.85
CA TYR A 134 7.33 -8.54 -22.00
C TYR A 134 7.50 -9.96 -21.43
N ALA A 135 8.11 -10.87 -22.18
CA ALA A 135 8.42 -12.21 -21.67
C ALA A 135 9.47 -12.16 -20.55
N LEU A 136 10.49 -11.31 -20.69
CA LEU A 136 11.49 -11.05 -19.66
C LEU A 136 10.89 -10.40 -18.41
N GLU A 137 10.00 -9.42 -18.58
CA GLU A 137 9.27 -8.80 -17.48
C GLU A 137 8.40 -9.83 -16.74
N ALA A 138 7.64 -10.65 -17.47
CA ALA A 138 6.85 -11.73 -16.89
C ALA A 138 7.71 -12.74 -16.11
N TYR A 139 8.89 -13.10 -16.65
CA TYR A 139 9.85 -13.96 -15.97
C TYR A 139 10.39 -13.31 -14.68
N GLY A 140 10.67 -12.01 -14.71
CA GLY A 140 11.06 -11.24 -13.53
C GLY A 140 9.98 -11.28 -12.44
N ILE A 141 8.73 -11.01 -12.79
CA ILE A 141 7.59 -11.06 -11.85
C ILE A 141 7.43 -12.48 -11.27
N PHE A 142 7.58 -13.51 -12.09
CA PHE A 142 7.54 -14.90 -11.63
C PHE A 142 8.62 -15.18 -10.56
N LYS A 143 9.85 -14.70 -10.77
CA LYS A 143 10.94 -14.85 -9.80
C LYS A 143 10.72 -14.06 -8.52
N VAL A 144 10.11 -12.88 -8.59
CA VAL A 144 9.67 -12.15 -7.39
C VAL A 144 8.63 -12.97 -6.61
N GLY A 145 7.69 -13.60 -7.31
CA GLY A 145 6.74 -14.54 -6.70
C GLY A 145 7.41 -15.72 -6.00
N GLU A 146 8.44 -16.31 -6.61
CA GLU A 146 9.26 -17.33 -5.96
C GLU A 146 9.97 -16.82 -4.69
N ILE A 147 10.55 -15.61 -4.72
CA ILE A 147 11.21 -15.01 -3.54
C ILE A 147 10.20 -14.86 -2.39
N VAL A 148 8.99 -14.37 -2.69
CA VAL A 148 7.91 -14.22 -1.69
C VAL A 148 7.46 -15.59 -1.19
N GLY A 149 7.27 -16.57 -2.08
CA GLY A 149 6.84 -17.93 -1.73
C GLY A 149 7.86 -18.67 -0.87
N ARG A 150 9.16 -18.50 -1.16
CA ARG A 150 10.27 -19.06 -0.37
C ARG A 150 10.64 -18.25 0.87
N ARG A 151 10.21 -17.00 0.94
CA ARG A 151 10.60 -16.02 1.98
C ARG A 151 12.13 -15.86 2.13
N SER A 152 12.86 -16.09 1.04
CA SER A 152 14.32 -15.95 0.97
C SER A 152 14.71 -15.23 -0.31
N ILE A 153 15.62 -14.27 -0.19
CA ILE A 153 16.16 -13.50 -1.33
C ILE A 153 17.19 -14.33 -2.11
N VAL A 154 17.95 -15.20 -1.42
CA VAL A 154 19.03 -15.99 -2.00
C VAL A 154 18.85 -17.45 -1.63
N GLY A 155 18.63 -18.30 -2.64
CA GLY A 155 18.56 -19.76 -2.48
C GLY A 155 17.47 -20.25 -1.50
N TYR A 156 17.51 -21.55 -1.23
CA TYR A 156 16.77 -22.15 -0.12
C TYR A 156 17.67 -22.18 1.11
N THR A 157 17.12 -21.84 2.27
CA THR A 157 17.79 -22.09 3.55
C THR A 157 17.77 -23.59 3.79
N LEU A 158 18.84 -24.27 3.41
CA LEU A 158 19.08 -25.65 3.79
C LEU A 158 19.61 -25.61 5.23
N ASN A 159 18.87 -26.19 6.16
CA ASN A 159 19.41 -26.47 7.47
C ASN A 159 20.24 -27.75 7.32
N GLU A 160 21.55 -27.65 7.52
CA GLU A 160 22.43 -28.81 7.71
C GLU A 160 22.15 -29.50 9.05
#